data_AF-A0AAE0S141-F1
#
_entry.id   AF-A0AAE0S141-F1
#
_cell.length_a   1.000
_cell.length_b   1.000
_cell.length_c   1.000
_cell.angle_alpha   90.00
_cell.angle_beta   90.00
_cell.angle_gamma   90.00
#
_symmetry.space_group_name_H-M   'P 1'
#
loop_
_entity.id
_entity.type
_entity.pdbx_description
1 polymer ?
#
loop_
_entity_poly.entity_id
_entity_poly.type
_entity_poly.pdbx_seq_one_letter_code
_entity_poly.pdbx_strand_id
1 'polypeptide(L)'
;MDETFNLHCLPRCAFHWSQAMWRHIQSIRLAETYMRQEGLHSFVHHVLAIQFLPSAHIQQAVQMLQMKATTDATRTLIGYLCRQWLDNPVFPADDWFHT
;
A
#
# COMPACT_ATOMS: atom_id res chain seq x y z
N MET A 1 22.75 -18.30 11.14
CA MET A 1 23.04 -17.17 10.23
C MET A 1 23.04 -17.74 8.83
N ASP A 2 21.90 -17.71 8.17
CA ASP A 2 21.82 -17.82 6.72
C ASP A 2 20.46 -17.24 6.28
N GLU A 3 20.38 -15.91 6.25
CA GLU A 3 19.28 -15.18 5.61
C GLU A 3 19.78 -14.73 4.24
N THR A 4 19.81 -15.64 3.28
CA THR A 4 19.91 -15.26 1.88
C THR A 4 18.59 -14.60 1.47
N PHE A 5 18.50 -13.28 1.67
CA PHE A 5 17.50 -12.42 1.03
C PHE A 5 17.65 -12.60 -0.49
N ASN A 6 16.76 -13.38 -1.10
CA ASN A 6 16.81 -13.68 -2.52
C ASN A 6 16.33 -12.44 -3.31
N LEU A 7 17.29 -11.60 -3.71
CA LEU A 7 17.13 -10.30 -4.38
C LEU A 7 16.47 -10.35 -5.78
N HIS A 8 16.07 -11.53 -6.27
CA HIS A 8 15.64 -11.71 -7.66
C HIS A 8 14.17 -11.35 -7.98
N CYS A 9 13.31 -11.05 -6.99
CA CYS A 9 11.87 -10.83 -7.23
C CYS A 9 11.38 -9.36 -7.17
N LEU A 10 12.25 -8.40 -6.85
CA LEU A 10 11.78 -7.14 -6.23
C LEU A 10 11.67 -5.88 -7.09
N PRO A 11 12.25 -5.77 -8.31
CA PRO A 11 12.07 -4.56 -9.10
C PRO A 11 10.71 -4.48 -9.82
N ARG A 12 10.10 -5.63 -10.17
CA ARG A 12 8.90 -5.67 -11.02
C ARG A 12 7.60 -5.60 -10.24
N CYS A 13 7.49 -6.24 -9.08
CA CYS A 13 6.24 -6.25 -8.30
C CYS A 13 5.97 -4.87 -7.71
N ALA A 14 6.99 -4.21 -7.17
CA ALA A 14 6.83 -2.94 -6.50
C ALA A 14 6.41 -1.80 -7.43
N PHE A 15 6.93 -1.79 -8.67
CA PHE A 15 6.52 -0.82 -9.69
C PHE A 15 5.04 -0.99 -10.08
N HIS A 16 4.60 -2.22 -10.38
CA HIS A 16 3.21 -2.48 -10.77
C HIS A 16 2.22 -2.23 -9.64
N TRP A 17 2.60 -2.59 -8.40
CA TRP A 17 1.82 -2.30 -7.22
C TRP A 17 1.68 -0.79 -7.03
N SER A 18 2.80 -0.04 -7.09
CA SER A 18 2.79 1.42 -6.95
C SER A 18 1.97 2.09 -8.05
N GLN A 19 2.08 1.60 -9.30
CA GLN A 19 1.28 2.08 -10.42
C GLN A 19 -0.21 1.80 -10.24
N ALA A 20 -0.60 0.61 -9.79
CA ALA A 20 -1.99 0.24 -9.55
C ALA A 20 -2.61 1.08 -8.43
N MET A 21 -1.87 1.26 -7.32
CA MET A 21 -2.28 2.16 -6.24
C MET A 21 -2.39 3.61 -6.71
N TRP A 22 -1.42 4.09 -7.50
CA TRP A 22 -1.46 5.45 -8.04
C TRP A 22 -2.65 5.70 -8.97
N ARG A 23 -2.98 4.74 -9.85
CA ARG A 23 -4.19 4.81 -10.69
C ARG A 23 -5.46 4.87 -9.84
N HIS A 24 -5.52 4.11 -8.74
CA HIS A 24 -6.66 4.16 -7.85
C HIS A 24 -6.78 5.52 -7.13
N ILE A 25 -5.66 6.06 -6.62
CA ILE A 25 -5.58 7.40 -6.03
C ILE A 25 -6.08 8.48 -7.00
N GLN A 26 -5.69 8.39 -8.28
CA GLN A 26 -6.19 9.29 -9.32
C GLN A 26 -7.70 9.12 -9.55
N SER A 27 -8.20 7.88 -9.58
CA SER A 27 -9.61 7.57 -9.86
C SER A 27 -10.58 8.10 -8.80
N ILE A 28 -10.18 8.10 -7.52
CA ILE A 28 -11.01 8.60 -6.41
C ILE A 28 -10.86 10.12 -6.21
N ARG A 29 -10.36 10.83 -7.23
CA ARG A 29 -10.11 12.29 -7.27
C ARG A 29 -9.21 12.80 -6.14
N LEU A 30 -8.46 11.90 -5.52
CA LEU A 30 -7.51 12.23 -4.47
C LEU A 30 -6.34 13.04 -5.02
N ALA A 31 -6.01 12.93 -6.32
CA ALA A 31 -4.88 13.62 -6.94
C ALA A 31 -4.94 15.16 -6.83
N GLU A 32 -6.10 15.78 -7.00
CA GLU A 32 -6.24 17.25 -6.93
C GLU A 32 -6.09 17.78 -5.50
N THR A 33 -6.62 17.04 -4.51
CA THR A 33 -6.49 17.36 -3.09
C THR A 33 -5.10 16.99 -2.55
N TYR A 34 -4.52 15.90 -3.06
CA TYR A 34 -3.18 15.39 -2.72
C TYR A 34 -2.10 16.43 -3.01
N MET A 35 -2.17 17.11 -4.17
CA MET A 35 -1.22 18.16 -4.53
C MET A 35 -1.32 19.41 -3.64
N ARG A 36 -2.39 19.56 -2.85
CA ARG A 36 -2.66 20.75 -2.03
C ARG A 36 -2.56 20.52 -0.52
N GLN A 37 -2.50 19.28 -0.04
CA GLN A 37 -2.57 18.95 1.39
C GLN A 37 -1.40 18.06 1.83
N GLU A 38 -0.48 18.61 2.63
CA GLU A 38 0.71 17.89 3.12
C GLU A 38 0.38 16.63 3.95
N GLY A 39 -0.67 16.68 4.78
CA GLY A 39 -1.11 15.52 5.57
C GLY A 39 -1.58 14.35 4.71
N LEU A 40 -2.20 14.65 3.56
CA LEU A 40 -2.68 13.67 2.60
C LEU A 40 -1.54 13.09 1.77
N HIS A 41 -0.52 13.91 1.49
CA HIS A 41 0.73 13.46 0.90
C HIS A 41 1.40 12.41 1.79
N SER A 42 1.63 12.74 3.06
CA SER A 42 2.25 11.81 4.02
C SER A 42 1.44 10.51 4.15
N PHE A 43 0.11 10.58 4.22
CA PHE A 43 -0.74 9.38 4.29
C PHE A 43 -0.55 8.44 3.09
N VAL A 44 -0.62 8.99 1.88
CA VAL A 44 -0.45 8.22 0.64
C VAL A 44 0.95 7.63 0.53
N HIS A 45 2.00 8.35 0.93
CA HIS A 45 3.36 7.81 0.97
C HIS A 45 3.47 6.61 1.92
N HIS A 46 2.87 6.70 3.12
CA HIS A 46 2.85 5.56 4.04
C HIS A 46 2.10 4.36 3.45
N VAL A 47 0.97 4.60 2.76
CA VAL A 47 0.27 3.54 2.04
C VAL A 47 1.21 2.91 1.01
N LEU A 48 1.84 3.72 0.17
CA LEU A 48 2.75 3.27 -0.88
C LEU A 48 3.98 2.51 -0.34
N ALA A 49 4.36 2.77 0.90
CA ALA A 49 5.51 2.16 1.54
C ALA A 49 5.21 0.78 2.16
N ILE A 50 3.94 0.37 2.29
CA ILE A 50 3.57 -0.90 2.97
C ILE A 50 4.26 -2.11 2.34
N GLN A 51 4.45 -2.11 1.02
CA GLN A 51 5.13 -3.17 0.28
C GLN A 51 6.57 -3.44 0.74
N PHE A 52 7.21 -2.45 1.39
CA PHE A 52 8.58 -2.55 1.88
C PHE A 52 8.68 -2.98 3.35
N LEU A 53 7.55 -3.18 4.02
CA LEU A 53 7.54 -3.69 5.39
C LEU A 53 7.70 -5.21 5.39
N PRO A 54 8.41 -5.78 6.39
CA PRO A 54 8.36 -7.21 6.63
C PRO A 54 6.91 -7.66 6.87
N SER A 55 6.55 -8.84 6.35
CA SER A 55 5.20 -9.42 6.43
C SER A 55 4.58 -9.36 7.83
N ALA A 56 5.36 -9.66 8.87
CA ALA A 56 4.94 -9.62 10.27
C ALA A 56 4.40 -8.25 10.73
N HIS A 57 4.79 -7.15 10.07
CA HIS A 57 4.39 -5.80 10.42
C HIS A 57 3.29 -5.21 9.54
N ILE A 58 2.94 -5.85 8.43
CA ILE A 58 1.99 -5.32 7.45
C ILE A 58 0.61 -5.14 8.06
N GLN A 59 0.10 -6.16 8.75
CA GLN A 59 -1.22 -6.10 9.40
C GLN A 59 -1.31 -4.96 10.41
N GLN A 60 -0.28 -4.80 11.25
CA GLN A 60 -0.22 -3.72 12.23
C GLN A 60 -0.16 -2.34 11.56
N ALA A 61 0.66 -2.18 10.51
CA ALA A 61 0.78 -0.92 9.77
C ALA A 61 -0.53 -0.54 9.09
N VAL A 62 -1.24 -1.51 8.51
CA VAL A 62 -2.55 -1.30 7.88
C VAL A 62 -3.59 -0.86 8.91
N GLN A 63 -3.64 -1.50 10.09
CA GLN A 63 -4.52 -1.08 11.19
C GLN A 63 -4.23 0.37 11.63
N MET A 64 -2.95 0.75 11.75
CA MET A 64 -2.57 2.13 12.06
C MET A 64 -3.06 3.11 10.99
N LEU A 65 -2.97 2.75 9.72
CA LEU A 65 -3.44 3.59 8.62
C LEU A 65 -4.96 3.68 8.56
N GLN A 66 -5.68 2.60 8.91
CA GLN A 66 -7.14 2.62 9.06
C GLN A 66 -7.57 3.62 10.15
N MET A 67 -6.87 3.65 11.29
CA MET A 67 -7.14 4.64 12.35
C MET A 67 -6.85 6.08 11.91
N LYS A 68 -5.81 6.28 11.07
CA LYS A 68 -5.44 7.59 10.53
C LYS A 68 -6.31 8.05 9.37
N ALA A 69 -7.09 7.17 8.76
CA ALA A 69 -7.98 7.48 7.64
C ALA A 69 -9.24 8.22 8.13
N THR A 70 -9.16 9.55 8.22
CA THR A 70 -10.26 10.38 8.76
C THR A 70 -11.28 10.80 7.71
N THR A 71 -10.89 10.85 6.43
CA THR A 71 -11.73 11.30 5.31
C THR A 71 -12.24 10.14 4.46
N ASP A 72 -13.35 10.32 3.76
CA ASP A 72 -13.90 9.28 2.87
C ASP A 72 -12.89 8.81 1.81
N ALA A 73 -12.09 9.73 1.30
CA ALA A 73 -11.07 9.44 0.30
C ALA A 73 -9.95 8.53 0.86
N THR A 74 -9.44 8.84 2.07
CA THR A 74 -8.42 8.01 2.74
C THR A 74 -8.97 6.66 3.18
N ARG A 75 -10.23 6.59 3.63
CA ARG A 75 -10.92 5.33 3.95
C ARG A 75 -11.12 4.47 2.70
N THR A 76 -11.51 5.08 1.58
CA THR A 76 -11.67 4.39 0.29
C THR A 76 -10.36 3.79 -0.18
N LEU A 77 -9.26 4.55 -0.11
CA LEU A 77 -7.93 4.10 -0.50
C LEU A 77 -7.46 2.89 0.33
N ILE A 78 -7.58 2.95 1.67
CA ILE A 78 -7.21 1.82 2.53
C ILE A 78 -8.14 0.62 2.33
N GLY A 79 -9.43 0.86 2.11
CA GLY A 79 -10.36 -0.20 1.78
C GLY A 79 -9.99 -0.93 0.49
N TYR A 80 -9.53 -0.20 -0.53
CA TYR A 80 -9.01 -0.81 -1.77
C TYR A 80 -7.75 -1.62 -1.51
N LEU A 81 -6.80 -1.08 -0.72
CA LEU A 81 -5.59 -1.81 -0.34
C LEU A 81 -5.91 -3.18 0.27
N CYS A 82 -6.79 -3.21 1.27
CA CYS A 82 -7.14 -4.45 1.98
C CYS A 82 -7.80 -5.45 1.02
N ARG A 83 -8.87 -5.02 0.34
CA ARG A 83 -9.66 -5.91 -0.52
C ARG A 83 -8.87 -6.45 -1.71
N GLN A 84 -7.98 -5.64 -2.30
CA GLN A 84 -7.31 -6.01 -3.54
C GLN A 84 -5.99 -6.75 -3.31
N TRP A 85 -5.27 -6.43 -2.23
CA TRP A 85 -3.88 -6.89 -2.05
C TRP A 85 -3.66 -7.71 -0.79
N LEU A 86 -4.56 -7.66 0.21
CA LEU A 86 -4.41 -8.44 1.45
C LEU A 86 -5.42 -9.58 1.51
N ASP A 87 -6.67 -9.31 1.13
CA ASP A 87 -7.78 -10.25 1.28
C ASP A 87 -8.09 -11.00 -0.03
N ASN A 88 -7.43 -10.64 -1.14
CA ASN A 88 -7.72 -11.21 -2.45
C ASN A 88 -6.98 -12.54 -2.65
N PRO A 89 -7.68 -13.68 -2.79
CA PRO A 89 -7.02 -14.98 -2.98
C PRO A 89 -6.33 -15.12 -4.33
N VAL A 90 -6.62 -14.25 -5.31
CA VAL A 90 -5.96 -14.22 -6.64
C VAL A 90 -4.60 -13.51 -6.58
N PHE A 91 -4.42 -12.63 -5.59
CA PHE A 91 -3.18 -11.89 -5.37
C PHE A 91 -2.70 -12.13 -3.92
N PRO A 92 -2.12 -13.31 -3.63
CA PRO A 92 -1.61 -13.64 -2.30
C PRO A 92 -0.64 -12.57 -1.81
N ALA A 93 -0.77 -12.16 -0.55
CA ALA A 93 0.10 -11.13 0.03
C ALA A 93 1.59 -11.45 -0.21
N ASP A 94 1.98 -12.71 -0.07
CA ASP A 94 3.35 -13.21 -0.22
C ASP A 94 3.94 -12.99 -1.63
N ASP A 95 3.11 -12.79 -2.65
CA ASP A 95 3.57 -12.50 -4.03
C ASP A 95 3.94 -11.02 -4.24
N TRP A 96 3.49 -10.12 -3.35
CA TRP A 96 3.62 -8.67 -3.48
C TRP A 96 4.35 -8.01 -2.31
N PHE A 97 4.32 -8.66 -1.16
CA PHE A 97 4.94 -8.23 0.08
C PHE A 97 6.12 -9.14 0.37
N HIS A 98 7.23 -8.56 0.84
CA HIS A 98 8.35 -9.34 1.32
C HIS A 98 7.93 -10.17 2.54
N THR A 99 7.55 -11.42 2.30
CA THR A 99 7.49 -12.48 3.31
C THR A 99 8.85 -13.09 3.58
#